data_AF-A0A3A9E2M2-F1
#
_entry.id   AF-A0A3A9E2M2-F1
#
_cell.length_a   1.000
_cell.length_b   1.000
_cell.length_c   1.000
_cell.angle_alpha   90.00
_cell.angle_beta   90.00
_cell.angle_gamma   90.00
#
_symmetry.space_group_name_H-M   'P 1'
#
loop_
_entity.id
_entity.type
_entity.pdbx_description
1 polymer ?
#
loop_
_entity_poly.entity_id
_entity_poly.type
_entity_poly.pdbx_seq_one_letter_code
_entity_poly.pdbx_strand_id
1 'polypeptide(L)'
;MDNINAANHTATAKTVSVADATSAANKAVDQAKAGGKTRSYVRFVNPAAISKAALDAIQKVSSQKGIQLSVYADTIVNNMIVSRMYIDPATYTLSTDLKTSVITNVPTVKAHFNKYFKNKLQVVGFTQQGPLGTNIAAAVKLDFNGMDTSKLVLYSYDAVQNRYSILSDQTYFIDVNGYLHFTTSEGNYIIVSEGQLR
;
A
#
# COMPACT_ATOMS: atom_id res chain seq x y z
N MET A 1 17.22 16.63 10.41
CA MET A 1 15.76 16.62 10.21
C MET A 1 15.44 17.90 9.46
N ASP A 2 15.07 17.78 8.20
CA ASP A 2 14.02 18.57 7.55
C ASP A 2 14.09 18.47 6.01
N ASN A 3 12.87 18.39 5.47
CA ASN A 3 12.42 18.81 4.16
C ASN A 3 12.82 17.97 2.92
N ILE A 4 11.95 17.04 2.55
CA ILE A 4 11.81 16.59 1.16
C ILE A 4 10.32 16.63 0.76
N ASN A 5 9.99 17.69 0.01
CA ASN A 5 8.89 17.86 -0.94
C ASN A 5 7.44 17.79 -0.43
N ALA A 6 7.02 18.86 0.23
CA ALA A 6 5.63 19.33 0.22
C ALA A 6 5.42 20.25 -1.00
N ALA A 7 5.05 19.69 -2.16
CA ALA A 7 4.48 20.47 -3.25
C ALA A 7 3.46 19.62 -4.01
N ASN A 8 2.21 20.10 -4.00
CA ASN A 8 0.99 19.61 -4.67
C ASN A 8 0.16 18.54 -3.95
N HIS A 9 -0.66 18.97 -2.97
CA HIS A 9 -2.12 18.81 -2.96
C HIS A 9 -2.70 19.45 -1.68
N THR A 10 -3.46 20.53 -1.84
CA THR A 10 -4.02 21.39 -0.80
C THR A 10 -5.25 20.78 -0.10
N ALA A 11 -5.12 19.54 0.37
CA ALA A 11 -5.98 18.96 1.38
C ALA A 11 -5.07 18.21 2.35
N THR A 12 -5.01 18.63 3.62
CA THR A 12 -4.25 17.90 4.63
C THR A 12 -4.76 16.46 4.67
N ALA A 13 -3.89 15.51 4.32
CA ALA A 13 -4.24 14.09 4.34
C ALA A 13 -4.79 13.75 5.72
N LYS A 14 -6.04 13.27 5.76
CA LYS A 14 -6.78 13.04 7.01
C LYS A 14 -6.91 11.55 7.29
N THR A 15 -6.94 11.18 8.56
CA THR A 15 -7.38 9.84 8.98
C THR A 15 -8.86 9.64 8.63
N VAL A 16 -9.18 8.53 7.98
CA VAL A 16 -10.57 8.17 7.66
C VAL A 16 -11.38 7.96 8.96
N SER A 17 -12.48 8.69 9.08
CA SER A 17 -13.37 8.61 10.24
C SER A 17 -14.33 7.41 10.13
N VAL A 18 -14.88 6.99 11.27
CA VAL A 18 -15.92 5.93 11.34
C VAL A 18 -17.15 6.31 10.51
N ALA A 19 -17.56 7.58 10.54
CA ALA A 19 -18.72 8.06 9.80
C ALA A 19 -18.51 7.97 8.29
N ASP A 20 -17.36 8.45 7.80
CA ASP A 20 -17.00 8.38 6.38
C ASP A 20 -16.90 6.92 5.91
N ALA A 21 -16.26 6.07 6.72
CA ALA A 21 -16.11 4.65 6.43
C ALA A 21 -17.45 3.91 6.37
N THR A 22 -18.34 4.17 7.33
CA THR A 22 -19.68 3.57 7.38
C THR A 22 -20.53 4.01 6.20
N SER A 23 -20.51 5.31 5.87
CA SER A 23 -21.24 5.86 4.72
C SER A 23 -20.78 5.23 3.41
N ALA A 24 -19.45 5.19 3.19
CA ALA A 24 -18.87 4.63 1.99
C ALA A 24 -19.10 3.11 1.87
N ALA A 25 -19.02 2.37 2.98
CA ALA A 25 -19.34 0.95 3.02
C ALA A 25 -20.80 0.66 2.65
N ASN A 26 -21.76 1.41 3.22
CA ASN A 26 -23.16 1.25 2.89
C ASN A 26 -23.43 1.49 1.41
N LYS A 27 -22.88 2.57 0.85
CA LYS A 27 -22.98 2.88 -0.57
C LYS A 27 -22.41 1.75 -1.44
N ALA A 28 -21.21 1.27 -1.12
CA ALA A 28 -20.54 0.20 -1.88
C ALA A 28 -21.35 -1.11 -1.86
N VAL A 29 -21.98 -1.43 -0.73
CA VAL A 29 -22.83 -2.61 -0.59
C VAL A 29 -24.14 -2.46 -1.36
N ASP A 30 -24.81 -1.32 -1.25
CA ASP A 30 -26.10 -1.11 -1.92
C ASP A 30 -25.93 -1.16 -3.45
N GLN A 31 -24.82 -0.61 -3.96
CA GLN A 31 -24.43 -0.75 -5.37
C GLN A 31 -24.14 -2.21 -5.76
N ALA A 32 -23.43 -2.96 -4.91
CA ALA A 32 -23.13 -4.36 -5.17
C ALA A 32 -24.40 -5.21 -5.25
N LYS A 33 -25.34 -4.99 -4.33
CA LYS A 33 -26.64 -5.69 -4.32
C LYS A 33 -27.46 -5.36 -5.56
N ALA A 34 -27.55 -4.09 -5.95
CA ALA A 34 -28.22 -3.68 -7.17
C ALA A 34 -27.61 -4.35 -8.43
N GLY A 35 -26.30 -4.60 -8.42
CA GLY A 35 -25.58 -5.30 -9.49
C GLY A 35 -25.50 -6.83 -9.35
N GLY A 36 -26.20 -7.45 -8.39
CA GLY A 36 -26.17 -8.90 -8.15
C GLY A 36 -24.77 -9.44 -7.78
N LYS A 37 -23.91 -8.60 -7.17
CA LYS A 37 -22.54 -8.97 -6.78
C LYS A 37 -22.50 -9.38 -5.32
N THR A 38 -21.57 -10.28 -4.99
CA THR A 38 -21.28 -10.73 -3.61
C THR A 38 -20.03 -10.08 -3.01
N ARG A 39 -19.31 -9.28 -3.82
CA ARG A 39 -18.07 -8.59 -3.44
C ARG A 39 -18.09 -7.15 -3.96
N SER A 40 -17.49 -6.24 -3.21
CA SER A 40 -17.33 -4.82 -3.58
C SER A 40 -16.12 -4.22 -2.87
N TYR A 41 -15.89 -2.92 -3.05
CA TYR A 41 -14.80 -2.22 -2.39
C TYR A 41 -15.22 -0.81 -1.94
N VAL A 42 -14.56 -0.34 -0.89
CA VAL A 42 -14.59 1.05 -0.46
C VAL A 42 -13.28 1.69 -0.88
N ARG A 43 -13.34 2.88 -1.52
CA ARG A 43 -12.15 3.58 -2.01
C ARG A 43 -11.94 4.88 -1.26
N PHE A 44 -10.74 5.07 -0.73
CA PHE A 44 -10.27 6.32 -0.13
C PHE A 44 -9.08 6.85 -0.91
N VAL A 45 -9.09 8.15 -1.22
CA VAL A 45 -8.04 8.82 -1.99
C VAL A 45 -7.20 9.68 -1.06
N ASN A 46 -5.88 9.50 -1.10
CA ASN A 46 -4.90 10.13 -0.23
C ASN A 46 -5.25 10.11 1.28
N PRO A 47 -5.75 9.00 1.86
CA PRO A 47 -5.87 8.90 3.30
C PRO A 47 -4.48 8.89 3.94
N ALA A 48 -4.26 9.71 4.97
CA ALA A 48 -3.04 9.62 5.79
C ALA A 48 -3.01 8.28 6.53
N ALA A 49 -4.16 7.89 7.05
CA ALA A 49 -4.40 6.63 7.72
C ALA A 49 -5.87 6.22 7.62
N ILE A 50 -6.15 4.95 7.91
CA ILE A 50 -7.49 4.44 8.17
C ILE A 50 -7.52 3.97 9.61
N SER A 51 -8.43 4.53 10.40
CA SER A 51 -8.51 4.14 11.81
C SER A 51 -8.95 2.70 11.98
N LYS A 52 -8.50 2.05 13.07
CA LYS A 52 -8.97 0.70 13.41
C LYS A 52 -10.50 0.64 13.49
N ALA A 53 -11.11 1.63 14.14
CA ALA A 53 -12.56 1.74 14.25
C ALA A 53 -13.26 1.91 12.89
N ALA A 54 -12.63 2.60 11.93
CA ALA A 54 -13.15 2.70 10.56
C ALA A 54 -13.10 1.36 9.83
N LEU A 55 -12.01 0.60 9.94
CA LEU A 55 -11.92 -0.75 9.37
C LEU A 55 -12.98 -1.68 9.99
N ASP A 56 -13.16 -1.62 11.31
CA ASP A 56 -14.20 -2.40 12.02
C ASP A 56 -15.61 -2.04 11.57
N ALA A 57 -15.88 -0.75 11.34
CA ALA A 57 -17.17 -0.30 10.84
C ALA A 57 -17.45 -0.82 9.42
N ILE A 58 -16.44 -0.83 8.54
CA ILE A 58 -16.56 -1.41 7.19
C ILE A 58 -16.84 -2.92 7.29
N GLN A 59 -16.10 -3.64 8.14
CA GLN A 59 -16.29 -5.08 8.33
C GLN A 59 -17.67 -5.41 8.92
N LYS A 60 -18.17 -4.58 9.84
CA LYS A 60 -19.52 -4.72 10.39
C LYS A 60 -20.58 -4.58 9.30
N VAL A 61 -20.49 -3.54 8.45
CA VAL A 61 -21.44 -3.36 7.33
C VAL A 61 -21.35 -4.51 6.33
N SER A 62 -20.13 -4.93 5.98
CA SER A 62 -19.85 -6.09 5.12
C SER A 62 -20.59 -7.35 5.62
N SER A 63 -20.39 -7.69 6.90
CA SER A 63 -20.98 -8.88 7.53
C SER A 63 -22.50 -8.78 7.65
N GLN A 64 -23.04 -7.64 8.10
CA GLN A 64 -24.48 -7.46 8.28
C GLN A 64 -25.27 -7.53 6.97
N LYS A 65 -24.65 -7.09 5.86
CA LYS A 65 -25.34 -7.01 4.58
C LYS A 65 -24.97 -8.17 3.63
N GLY A 66 -24.05 -9.05 4.02
CA GLY A 66 -23.66 -10.24 3.24
C GLY A 66 -22.87 -9.95 1.98
N ILE A 67 -22.13 -8.83 1.93
CA ILE A 67 -21.29 -8.44 0.80
C ILE A 67 -19.86 -8.28 1.31
N GLN A 68 -18.91 -9.05 0.76
CA GLN A 68 -17.50 -8.92 1.13
C GLN A 68 -16.95 -7.59 0.62
N LEU A 69 -16.43 -6.77 1.53
CA LEU A 69 -15.80 -5.48 1.20
C LEU A 69 -14.28 -5.55 1.34
N SER A 70 -13.57 -5.11 0.31
CA SER A 70 -12.16 -4.71 0.41
C SER A 70 -12.04 -3.19 0.56
N VAL A 71 -10.95 -2.72 1.14
CA VAL A 71 -10.64 -1.29 1.24
C VAL A 71 -9.48 -0.96 0.31
N TYR A 72 -9.69 0.00 -0.58
CA TYR A 72 -8.68 0.53 -1.50
C TYR A 72 -8.21 1.87 -0.97
N ALA A 73 -6.95 1.94 -0.54
CA ALA A 73 -6.31 3.20 -0.20
C ALA A 73 -5.38 3.62 -1.32
N ASP A 74 -5.76 4.67 -2.05
CA ASP A 74 -5.00 5.17 -3.19
C ASP A 74 -4.09 6.31 -2.77
N THR A 75 -2.83 6.27 -3.22
CA THR A 75 -1.99 7.47 -3.27
C THR A 75 -2.05 8.04 -4.68
N ILE A 76 -2.47 9.29 -4.82
CA ILE A 76 -2.53 10.04 -6.07
C ILE A 76 -1.55 11.21 -6.01
N VAL A 77 -0.69 11.29 -7.02
CA VAL A 77 0.27 12.38 -7.22
C VAL A 77 0.11 12.88 -8.66
N ASN A 78 0.01 14.19 -8.86
CA ASN A 78 -0.17 14.81 -10.17
C ASN A 78 -1.34 14.16 -10.97
N ASN A 79 -2.49 13.98 -10.30
CA ASN A 79 -3.69 13.37 -10.86
C ASN A 79 -3.55 11.91 -11.34
N MET A 80 -2.44 11.25 -11.01
CA MET A 80 -2.19 9.84 -11.33
C MET A 80 -2.16 9.01 -10.05
N ILE A 81 -2.82 7.85 -10.05
CA ILE A 81 -2.65 6.86 -8.98
C ILE A 81 -1.21 6.37 -9.04
N VAL A 82 -0.41 6.61 -8.00
CA VAL A 82 0.95 6.08 -7.91
C VAL A 82 1.02 4.82 -7.06
N SER A 83 0.02 4.61 -6.21
CA SER A 83 -0.14 3.33 -5.51
C SER A 83 -1.59 3.06 -5.12
N ARG A 84 -1.89 1.78 -4.89
CA ARG A 84 -3.09 1.31 -4.20
C ARG A 84 -2.71 0.21 -3.22
N MET A 85 -3.13 0.35 -1.97
CA MET A 85 -3.15 -0.74 -1.00
C MET A 85 -4.54 -1.39 -1.01
N TYR A 86 -4.58 -2.71 -1.15
CA TYR A 86 -5.78 -3.53 -1.06
C TYR A 86 -5.81 -4.17 0.33
N ILE A 87 -6.75 -3.75 1.16
CA ILE A 87 -6.83 -4.13 2.57
C ILE A 87 -8.10 -4.95 2.76
N ASP A 88 -7.98 -6.12 3.37
CA ASP A 88 -9.12 -6.88 3.85
C ASP A 88 -9.40 -6.50 5.33
N PRO A 89 -10.46 -5.72 5.61
CA PRO A 89 -10.76 -5.28 6.96
C PRO A 89 -11.10 -6.44 7.92
N ALA A 90 -11.49 -7.62 7.42
CA ALA A 90 -11.77 -8.80 8.25
C ALA A 90 -10.51 -9.42 8.87
N THR A 91 -9.34 -9.13 8.29
CA THR A 91 -8.06 -9.75 8.67
C THR A 91 -7.12 -8.78 9.40
N TYR A 92 -7.55 -7.53 9.60
CA TYR A 92 -6.71 -6.51 10.25
C TYR A 92 -6.65 -6.73 11.76
N THR A 93 -5.43 -6.95 12.27
CA THR A 93 -5.19 -7.41 13.65
C THR A 93 -4.64 -6.35 14.59
N LEU A 94 -4.09 -5.23 14.08
CA LEU A 94 -3.53 -4.20 14.95
C LEU A 94 -4.63 -3.42 15.67
N SER A 95 -4.31 -2.95 16.87
CA SER A 95 -5.17 -2.05 17.65
C SER A 95 -5.02 -0.58 17.23
N THR A 96 -4.00 -0.25 16.44
CA THR A 96 -3.68 1.10 15.98
C THR A 96 -4.26 1.39 14.60
N ASP A 97 -4.28 2.68 14.24
CA ASP A 97 -4.58 3.12 12.88
C ASP A 97 -3.54 2.57 11.88
N LEU A 98 -4.02 2.23 10.68
CA LEU A 98 -3.17 1.82 9.57
C LEU A 98 -2.78 3.05 8.76
N LYS A 99 -1.49 3.40 8.71
CA LYS A 99 -1.00 4.43 7.77
C LYS A 99 -0.97 3.87 6.35
N THR A 100 -1.48 4.64 5.40
CA THR A 100 -1.84 4.13 4.06
C THR A 100 -1.14 4.83 2.89
N SER A 101 -0.25 5.78 3.17
CA SER A 101 0.46 6.48 2.10
C SER A 101 1.69 5.69 1.66
N VAL A 102 1.94 5.67 0.36
CA VAL A 102 3.11 5.02 -0.24
C VAL A 102 3.93 6.06 -1.00
N ILE A 103 5.24 5.97 -0.85
CA ILE A 103 6.25 6.82 -1.47
C ILE A 103 6.95 5.98 -2.55
N THR A 104 6.86 6.40 -3.81
CA THR A 104 7.40 5.65 -4.96
C THR A 104 8.80 6.10 -5.39
N ASN A 105 9.34 7.14 -4.75
CA ASN A 105 10.70 7.63 -4.97
C ASN A 105 11.38 7.90 -3.61
N VAL A 106 12.24 6.97 -3.17
CA VAL A 106 12.96 7.07 -1.90
C VAL A 106 14.49 7.12 -2.16
N PRO A 107 15.02 8.28 -2.61
CA PRO A 107 16.41 8.37 -3.08
C PRO A 107 17.43 8.11 -1.98
N THR A 108 17.12 8.43 -0.73
CA THR A 108 18.01 8.22 0.42
C THR A 108 18.26 6.75 0.70
N VAL A 109 17.21 5.92 0.71
CA VAL A 109 17.31 4.47 0.88
C VAL A 109 17.95 3.82 -0.34
N LYS A 110 17.57 4.25 -1.55
CA LYS A 110 18.19 3.75 -2.79
C LYS A 110 19.70 4.03 -2.81
N ALA A 111 20.12 5.24 -2.45
CA ALA A 111 21.52 5.62 -2.35
C ALA A 111 22.27 4.82 -1.27
N HIS A 112 21.61 4.51 -0.15
CA HIS A 112 22.19 3.64 0.89
C HIS A 112 22.48 2.24 0.35
N PHE A 113 21.52 1.59 -0.29
CA PHE A 113 21.74 0.25 -0.88
C PHE A 113 22.80 0.27 -1.99
N ASN A 114 22.82 1.30 -2.83
CA ASN A 114 23.81 1.43 -3.92
C ASN A 114 25.27 1.60 -3.44
N LYS A 115 25.50 1.90 -2.15
CA LYS A 115 26.86 1.87 -1.58
C LYS A 115 27.41 0.45 -1.44
N TYR A 116 26.51 -0.51 -1.21
CA TYR A 116 26.87 -1.90 -0.89
C TYR A 116 26.58 -2.87 -2.02
N PHE A 117 25.57 -2.57 -2.85
CA PHE A 117 25.12 -3.44 -3.93
C PHE A 117 25.22 -2.75 -5.28
N LYS A 118 25.49 -3.53 -6.32
CA LYS A 118 25.60 -3.01 -7.71
C LYS A 118 24.34 -3.25 -8.54
N ASN A 119 23.29 -3.82 -7.95
CA ASN A 119 22.02 -4.07 -8.61
C ASN A 119 21.34 -2.77 -9.07
N LYS A 120 20.49 -2.87 -10.09
CA LYS A 120 19.50 -1.84 -10.37
C LYS A 120 18.35 -2.00 -9.39
N LEU A 121 18.00 -0.92 -8.71
CA LEU A 121 17.06 -0.92 -7.60
C LEU A 121 15.94 0.09 -7.81
N GLN A 122 14.74 -0.28 -7.38
CA GLN A 122 13.67 0.65 -7.02
C GLN A 122 13.30 0.47 -5.55
N VAL A 123 12.71 1.50 -4.96
CA VAL A 123 12.33 1.50 -3.54
C VAL A 123 10.91 1.99 -3.39
N VAL A 124 10.10 1.19 -2.70
CA VAL A 124 8.77 1.56 -2.23
C VAL A 124 8.89 1.90 -0.75
N GLY A 125 8.43 3.08 -0.33
CA GLY A 125 8.32 3.45 1.09
C GLY A 125 6.88 3.43 1.55
N PHE A 126 6.60 2.82 2.69
CA PHE A 126 5.33 2.89 3.38
C PHE A 126 5.44 3.92 4.52
N THR A 127 4.40 4.74 4.72
CA THR A 127 4.36 5.62 5.89
C THR A 127 4.07 4.85 7.19
N GLN A 128 3.47 3.66 7.09
CA GLN A 128 3.44 2.69 8.18
C GLN A 128 4.85 2.16 8.42
N GLN A 129 5.31 2.25 9.66
CA GLN A 129 6.55 1.61 10.09
C GLN A 129 6.22 0.32 10.85
N GLY A 130 7.01 -0.73 10.61
CA GLY A 130 6.76 -2.07 11.16
C GLY A 130 5.53 -2.76 10.56
N PRO A 131 4.86 -3.65 11.32
CA PRO A 131 3.77 -4.46 10.80
C PRO A 131 2.60 -3.65 10.24
N LEU A 132 1.99 -4.18 9.17
CA LEU A 132 0.78 -3.65 8.54
C LEU A 132 -0.51 -4.23 9.13
N GLY A 133 -0.41 -5.22 10.02
CA GLY A 133 -1.56 -5.82 10.70
C GLY A 133 -2.39 -6.79 9.88
N THR A 134 -2.09 -6.92 8.60
CA THR A 134 -2.60 -7.94 7.68
C THR A 134 -1.63 -8.05 6.49
N ASN A 135 -1.78 -9.08 5.67
CA ASN A 135 -1.16 -9.13 4.36
C ASN A 135 -1.84 -8.12 3.44
N ILE A 136 -1.07 -7.14 2.98
CA ILE A 136 -1.54 -6.12 2.04
C ILE A 136 -1.02 -6.48 0.66
N ALA A 137 -1.95 -6.70 -0.27
CA ALA A 137 -1.62 -6.60 -1.68
C ALA A 137 -1.44 -5.12 -2.03
N ALA A 138 -0.37 -4.79 -2.73
CA ALA A 138 -0.05 -3.43 -3.14
C ALA A 138 0.17 -3.40 -4.65
N ALA A 139 -0.38 -2.38 -5.33
CA ALA A 139 -0.04 -2.03 -6.70
C ALA A 139 0.71 -0.69 -6.67
N VAL A 140 1.93 -0.63 -7.21
CA VAL A 140 2.79 0.55 -7.10
C VAL A 140 3.40 0.91 -8.45
N LYS A 141 3.27 2.17 -8.86
CA LYS A 141 3.90 2.68 -10.07
C LYS A 141 5.36 3.00 -9.78
N LEU A 142 6.26 2.23 -10.41
CA LEU A 142 7.69 2.44 -10.36
C LEU A 142 8.24 2.70 -11.77
N ASP A 143 9.45 3.24 -11.83
CA ASP A 143 10.22 3.37 -13.05
C ASP A 143 11.16 2.17 -13.18
N PHE A 144 10.87 1.27 -14.11
CA PHE A 144 11.70 0.09 -14.38
C PHE A 144 12.66 0.30 -15.56
N ASN A 145 12.90 1.54 -15.99
CA ASN A 145 13.76 1.79 -17.13
C ASN A 145 15.15 1.14 -16.94
N GLY A 146 15.53 0.34 -17.93
CA GLY A 146 16.77 -0.43 -17.91
C GLY A 146 16.79 -1.61 -16.95
N MET A 147 15.70 -1.97 -16.24
CA MET A 147 15.64 -3.15 -15.38
C MET A 147 15.03 -4.37 -16.11
N ASP A 148 15.60 -5.56 -15.90
CA ASP A 148 14.96 -6.82 -16.30
C ASP A 148 13.90 -7.22 -15.25
N THR A 149 12.65 -6.87 -15.54
CA THR A 149 11.52 -7.08 -14.62
C THR A 149 11.07 -8.55 -14.51
N SER A 150 11.62 -9.46 -15.33
CA SER A 150 11.38 -10.90 -15.17
C SER A 150 12.21 -11.53 -14.05
N LYS A 151 13.14 -10.77 -13.46
CA LYS A 151 14.11 -11.25 -12.46
C LYS A 151 14.08 -10.46 -11.16
N LEU A 152 12.94 -9.85 -10.81
CA LEU A 152 12.88 -9.04 -9.60
C LEU A 152 12.94 -9.94 -8.36
N VAL A 153 13.68 -9.47 -7.35
CA VAL A 153 13.66 -10.02 -6.00
C VAL A 153 13.26 -8.90 -5.05
N LEU A 154 12.26 -9.16 -4.23
CA LEU A 154 11.69 -8.17 -3.32
C LEU A 154 12.19 -8.42 -1.90
N TYR A 155 12.62 -7.37 -1.23
CA TYR A 155 13.11 -7.41 0.15
C TYR A 155 12.33 -6.44 1.03
N SER A 156 11.96 -6.86 2.23
CA SER A 156 11.61 -5.91 3.29
C SER A 156 12.88 -5.29 3.85
N TYR A 157 12.84 -4.01 4.18
CA TYR A 157 13.95 -3.29 4.78
C TYR A 157 13.49 -2.43 5.96
N ASP A 158 14.03 -2.73 7.14
CA ASP A 158 13.92 -1.92 8.35
C ASP A 158 15.14 -1.00 8.43
N ALA A 159 14.93 0.30 8.20
CA ALA A 159 15.97 1.31 8.25
C ALA A 159 16.44 1.65 9.68
N VAL A 160 15.60 1.40 10.70
CA VAL A 160 15.95 1.65 12.11
C VAL A 160 16.94 0.60 12.58
N GLN A 161 16.67 -0.67 12.27
CA GLN A 161 17.57 -1.77 12.60
C GLN A 161 18.68 -1.99 11.56
N ASN A 162 18.60 -1.31 10.41
CA ASN A 162 19.45 -1.53 9.24
C ASN A 162 19.51 -3.01 8.83
N ARG A 163 18.35 -3.65 8.73
CA ARG A 163 18.21 -5.07 8.37
C ARG A 163 17.27 -5.21 7.20
N TYR A 164 17.63 -6.09 6.27
CA TYR A 164 16.76 -6.48 5.17
C TYR A 164 16.60 -8.00 5.13
N SER A 165 15.46 -8.46 4.65
CA SER A 165 15.22 -9.88 4.37
C SER A 165 14.41 -10.01 3.09
N ILE A 166 14.61 -11.12 2.37
CA ILE A 166 13.75 -11.46 1.23
C ILE A 166 12.30 -11.54 1.73
N LEU A 167 11.34 -10.98 0.99
CA LEU A 167 9.92 -11.14 1.33
C LEU A 167 9.56 -12.64 1.28
N SER A 168 8.79 -13.10 2.26
CA SER A 168 8.35 -14.50 2.31
C SER A 168 7.56 -14.90 1.07
N ASP A 169 6.72 -14.01 0.56
CA ASP A 169 6.06 -14.14 -0.74
C ASP A 169 6.83 -13.36 -1.81
N GLN A 170 7.40 -14.10 -2.76
CA GLN A 170 8.08 -13.54 -3.94
C GLN A 170 7.16 -13.46 -5.16
N THR A 171 5.86 -13.73 -5.01
CA THR A 171 4.90 -13.59 -6.10
C THR A 171 4.70 -12.11 -6.41
N TYR A 172 5.11 -11.72 -7.61
CA TYR A 172 4.85 -10.40 -8.15
C TYR A 172 4.46 -10.48 -9.61
N PHE A 173 3.82 -9.43 -10.11
CA PHE A 173 3.66 -9.22 -11.55
C PHE A 173 3.61 -7.73 -11.84
N ILE A 174 3.87 -7.36 -13.10
CA ILE A 174 3.67 -6.00 -13.58
C ILE A 174 2.45 -6.01 -14.48
N ASP A 175 1.46 -5.17 -14.17
CA ASP A 175 0.26 -5.08 -15.00
C ASP A 175 0.49 -4.31 -16.29
N VAL A 176 -0.50 -4.32 -17.18
CA VAL A 176 -0.46 -3.61 -18.47
C VAL A 176 -0.26 -2.10 -18.33
N ASN A 177 -0.57 -1.52 -17.17
CA ASN A 177 -0.39 -0.10 -16.88
C ASN A 177 0.97 0.19 -16.20
N GLY A 178 1.82 -0.84 -16.06
CA GLY A 178 3.16 -0.73 -15.49
C GLY A 178 3.18 -0.55 -13.98
N TYR A 179 2.18 -1.06 -13.25
CA TYR A 179 2.22 -1.15 -11.79
C TYR A 179 2.80 -2.49 -11.38
N LEU A 180 3.74 -2.46 -10.43
CA LEU A 180 4.21 -3.66 -9.74
C LEU A 180 3.18 -4.06 -8.69
N HIS A 181 2.69 -5.29 -8.78
CA HIS A 181 1.82 -5.92 -7.81
C HIS A 181 2.63 -6.90 -6.96
N PHE A 182 2.48 -6.81 -5.64
CA PHE A 182 3.11 -7.72 -4.67
C PHE A 182 2.33 -7.73 -3.35
N THR A 183 2.62 -8.69 -2.47
CA THR A 183 2.04 -8.78 -1.13
C THR A 183 3.09 -8.55 -0.06
N THR A 184 2.75 -7.82 1.01
CA THR A 184 3.62 -7.68 2.19
C THR A 184 2.80 -7.57 3.48
N SER A 185 3.33 -8.11 4.58
CA SER A 185 2.83 -7.90 5.94
C SER A 185 3.58 -6.80 6.69
N GLU A 186 4.72 -6.36 6.15
CA GLU A 186 5.61 -5.38 6.74
C GLU A 186 5.57 -4.06 5.95
N GLY A 187 5.52 -2.94 6.67
CA GLY A 187 5.65 -1.60 6.13
C GLY A 187 7.12 -1.23 5.92
N ASN A 188 7.54 -0.07 6.41
CA ASN A 188 8.88 0.48 6.22
C ASN A 188 9.21 0.68 4.74
N TYR A 189 10.13 -0.11 4.20
CA TYR A 189 10.56 -0.04 2.81
C TYR A 189 10.56 -1.42 2.16
N ILE A 190 10.24 -1.44 0.87
CA ILE A 190 10.43 -2.60 0.01
C ILE A 190 11.48 -2.24 -1.02
N ILE A 191 12.56 -3.02 -1.04
CA ILE A 191 13.61 -2.92 -2.04
C ILE A 191 13.25 -3.86 -3.17
N VAL A 192 13.12 -3.31 -4.38
CA VAL A 192 12.85 -4.06 -5.60
C VAL A 192 14.15 -4.11 -6.38
N SER A 193 14.79 -5.27 -6.39
CA SER A 193 16.10 -5.47 -7.00
C SER A 193 16.01 -6.29 -8.28
N GLU A 194 16.75 -5.90 -9.33
CA GLU A 194 17.03 -6.81 -10.44
C GLU A 194 18.01 -7.89 -9.97
N GLY A 195 17.51 -9.11 -9.79
CA GLY A 195 18.25 -10.23 -9.22
C GLY A 195 18.50 -10.10 -7.71
N GLN A 196 19.12 -11.14 -7.14
CA GLN A 196 19.54 -11.12 -5.74
C GLN A 196 20.58 -10.01 -5.50
N LEU A 197 20.48 -9.34 -4.34
CA LEU A 197 21.40 -8.29 -3.93
C LEU A 197 22.85 -8.82 -3.84
N ARG A 198 23.78 -8.13 -4.51
CA ARG A 198 25.21 -8.49 -4.61
C ARG A 198 26.11 -7.28 -4.85
#